data_AF-A0A4W2H9A8-F1
#
_entry.id   AF-A0A4W2H9A8-F1
#
_cell.length_a   1.000
_cell.length_b   1.000
_cell.length_c   1.000
_cell.angle_alpha   90.00
_cell.angle_beta   90.00
_cell.angle_gamma   90.00
#
_symmetry.space_group_name_H-M   'P 1'
#
loop_
_entity.id
_entity.type
_entity.pdbx_description
1 polymer ?
#
loop_
_entity_poly.entity_id
_entity_poly.type
_entity_poly.pdbx_seq_one_letter_code
_entity_poly.pdbx_strand_id
1 'polypeptide(L)'
;MAAAAAAATRETWRAASPRRRRSAARRPKRREAAAAAGTPGAEPEVDGGVVLRRIQEAREDLVISDFWSSALETITGCLRKHLEQLRAPEGSLSEALGHLHLDAPPVEADATPGSVPEETLVPGTCCFKCVCYGVGKFASCVIARSQLAFLLLLLERCQIPRSHCCVYDPLFSRLEIAVLNALGVVVLGDNEEGKRSVCGEPTIFYMPHCGTALYNNLLWRNWSVDALSKVVIIGNSFGGLEERLLTRILHKHYPYVAKILTGLEELAFPQTPRYMDVFNDTSLHWFPIQKLTQLPTDTWAFREEPDYQDCEDLEIIRKKTEPPCTDLSSL
;
A
#
# COMPACT_ATOMS: atom_id res chain seq x y z
N MET A 1 58.25 -5.53 64.88
CA MET A 1 57.27 -5.92 65.91
C MET A 1 55.89 -5.46 65.46
N ALA A 2 54.91 -6.36 65.59
CA ALA A 2 53.46 -6.19 65.47
C ALA A 2 52.90 -5.84 64.07
N ALA A 3 52.51 -6.91 63.38
CA ALA A 3 51.53 -6.92 62.32
C ALA A 3 50.12 -6.69 62.90
N ALA A 4 49.29 -5.91 62.20
CA ALA A 4 47.85 -5.88 62.38
C ALA A 4 47.19 -6.31 61.07
N ALA A 5 46.61 -7.51 61.10
CA ALA A 5 45.86 -8.10 60.01
C ALA A 5 44.43 -7.58 60.02
N ALA A 6 43.93 -7.14 58.86
CA ALA A 6 42.50 -6.98 58.61
C ALA A 6 42.15 -7.86 57.41
N ALA A 7 41.31 -8.87 57.68
CA ALA A 7 40.92 -9.92 56.77
C ALA A 7 39.99 -9.39 55.67
N ALA A 8 40.35 -9.68 54.41
CA ALA A 8 39.47 -9.50 53.26
C ALA A 8 38.43 -10.63 53.20
N THR A 9 37.16 -10.30 53.47
CA THR A 9 36.03 -11.21 53.27
C THR A 9 35.73 -11.33 51.78
N ARG A 10 35.91 -12.54 51.23
CA ARG A 10 35.46 -12.93 49.88
C ARG A 10 33.94 -13.04 49.87
N GLU A 11 33.26 -12.08 49.24
CA GLU A 11 31.84 -12.23 48.93
C GLU A 11 31.65 -13.20 47.76
N THR A 12 30.77 -14.16 48.00
CA THR A 12 30.43 -15.27 47.12
C THR A 12 29.31 -14.83 46.19
N TRP A 13 29.60 -14.75 44.90
CA TRP A 13 28.60 -14.52 43.86
C TRP A 13 27.57 -15.65 43.87
N ARG A 14 26.32 -15.35 44.26
CA ARG A 14 25.16 -16.22 44.04
C ARG A 14 24.43 -15.77 42.79
N ALA A 15 24.33 -16.66 41.82
CA ALA A 15 23.53 -16.47 40.61
C ALA A 15 22.04 -16.33 40.97
N ALA A 16 21.41 -15.24 40.52
CA ALA A 16 19.98 -15.02 40.63
C ALA A 16 19.25 -15.71 39.47
N SER A 17 18.33 -16.63 39.79
CA SER A 17 17.49 -17.34 38.84
C SER A 17 16.58 -16.37 38.04
N PRO A 18 16.22 -16.69 36.77
CA PRO A 18 15.41 -15.79 35.95
C PRO A 18 14.00 -15.63 36.54
N ARG A 19 13.62 -14.38 36.83
CA ARG A 19 12.23 -14.01 37.17
C ARG A 19 11.35 -14.26 35.94
N ARG A 20 10.51 -15.29 35.99
CA ARG A 20 9.35 -15.46 35.10
C ARG A 20 8.46 -14.22 35.19
N ARG A 21 8.52 -13.33 34.20
CA ARG A 21 7.43 -12.37 33.97
C ARG A 21 6.25 -13.15 33.39
N ARG A 22 5.17 -13.24 34.17
CA ARG A 22 3.86 -13.72 33.73
C ARG A 22 3.36 -12.74 32.66
N SER A 23 3.40 -13.14 31.40
CA SER A 23 2.63 -12.52 30.33
C SER A 23 1.15 -12.79 30.61
N ALA A 24 0.39 -11.72 30.87
CA ALA A 24 -1.06 -11.81 31.01
C ALA A 24 -1.64 -12.16 29.63
N ALA A 25 -2.07 -13.41 29.46
CA ALA A 25 -2.87 -13.83 28.33
C ALA A 25 -4.18 -13.03 28.33
N ARG A 26 -4.38 -12.16 27.33
CA ARG A 26 -5.70 -11.59 27.03
C ARG A 26 -6.60 -12.74 26.58
N ARG A 27 -7.48 -13.19 27.46
CA ARG A 27 -8.60 -14.08 27.10
C ARG A 27 -9.51 -13.36 26.09
N PRO A 28 -9.98 -14.02 25.02
CA PRO A 28 -11.02 -13.46 24.17
C PRO A 28 -12.32 -13.41 24.97
N LYS A 29 -12.87 -12.20 25.11
CA LYS A 29 -14.14 -11.97 25.82
C LYS A 29 -15.26 -12.45 24.89
N ARG A 30 -15.74 -13.67 25.11
CA ARG A 30 -16.97 -14.21 24.50
C ARG A 30 -18.11 -13.26 24.88
N ARG A 31 -18.56 -12.43 23.93
CA ARG A 31 -19.79 -11.66 24.09
C ARG A 31 -20.95 -12.64 23.95
N GLU A 32 -21.59 -12.96 25.07
CA GLU A 32 -22.92 -13.58 25.04
C GLU A 32 -23.89 -12.58 24.43
N ALA A 33 -24.42 -12.92 23.26
CA ALA A 33 -25.55 -12.22 22.66
C ALA A 33 -26.81 -12.67 23.41
N ALA A 34 -27.26 -11.85 24.36
CA ALA A 34 -28.63 -11.96 24.84
C ALA A 34 -29.55 -11.44 23.74
N ALA A 35 -30.31 -12.35 23.13
CA ALA A 35 -31.35 -12.04 22.17
C ALA A 35 -32.48 -11.27 22.87
N ALA A 36 -32.49 -9.94 22.72
CA ALA A 36 -33.68 -9.13 22.94
C ALA A 36 -34.41 -9.05 21.60
N ALA A 37 -35.57 -9.72 21.52
CA ALA A 37 -36.50 -9.59 20.42
C ALA A 37 -37.00 -8.14 20.37
N GLY A 38 -36.46 -7.37 19.43
CA GLY A 38 -36.92 -6.04 19.07
C GLY A 38 -37.09 -5.99 17.55
N THR A 39 -38.23 -5.46 17.12
CA THR A 39 -38.66 -5.18 15.74
C THR A 39 -37.49 -4.64 14.89
N PRO A 40 -37.34 -5.02 13.60
CA PRO A 40 -36.28 -4.48 12.75
C PRO A 40 -36.57 -3.00 12.47
N GLY A 41 -36.09 -2.13 13.35
CA GLY A 41 -36.03 -0.69 13.13
C GLY A 41 -34.97 -0.44 12.05
N ALA A 42 -35.40 0.16 10.94
CA ALA A 42 -34.51 0.65 9.91
C ALA A 42 -33.38 1.47 10.55
N GLU A 43 -32.12 1.11 10.28
CA GLU A 43 -31.03 2.05 10.52
C GLU A 43 -31.38 3.34 9.76
N PRO A 44 -31.18 4.53 10.36
CA PRO A 44 -31.47 5.78 9.67
C PRO A 44 -30.66 5.79 8.37
N GLU A 45 -31.35 5.78 7.22
CA GLU A 45 -30.70 5.85 5.92
C GLU A 45 -29.89 7.14 5.89
N VAL A 46 -28.56 7.01 6.03
CA VAL A 46 -27.66 8.14 5.91
C VAL A 46 -27.72 8.59 4.45
N ASP A 47 -28.27 9.79 4.24
CA ASP A 47 -28.34 10.39 2.92
C ASP A 47 -26.93 10.58 2.32
N GLY A 48 -26.77 10.24 1.03
CA GLY A 48 -25.52 10.42 0.30
C GLY A 48 -25.02 11.86 0.33
N GLY A 49 -25.94 12.84 0.36
CA GLY A 49 -25.59 14.25 0.53
C GLY A 49 -24.90 14.56 1.85
N VAL A 50 -25.29 13.89 2.94
CA VAL A 50 -24.65 14.01 4.26
C VAL A 50 -23.25 13.38 4.25
N VAL A 51 -23.10 12.22 3.61
CA VAL A 51 -21.78 11.56 3.50
C VAL A 51 -20.81 12.43 2.71
N LEU A 52 -21.24 12.97 1.56
CA LEU A 52 -20.42 13.87 0.73
C LEU A 52 -19.98 15.12 1.50
N ARG A 53 -20.90 15.74 2.25
CA ARG A 53 -20.57 16.90 3.09
C ARG A 53 -19.49 16.56 4.13
N ARG A 54 -19.63 15.43 4.82
CA ARG A 54 -18.64 14.99 5.83
C ARG A 54 -17.29 14.65 5.21
N ILE A 55 -17.25 14.14 3.98
CA ILE A 55 -16.00 13.91 3.25
C ILE A 55 -15.34 15.26 2.92
N GLN A 56 -16.13 16.24 2.48
CA GLN A 56 -15.64 17.58 2.19
C GLN A 56 -15.10 18.30 3.44
N GLU A 57 -15.80 18.20 4.58
CA GLU A 57 -15.32 18.70 5.88
C GLU A 57 -13.97 18.07 6.27
N ALA A 58 -13.86 16.73 6.16
CA ALA A 58 -12.60 16.03 6.44
C ALA A 58 -11.47 16.44 5.48
N ARG A 59 -11.80 16.76 4.22
CA ARG A 59 -10.85 17.28 3.22
C ARG A 59 -10.37 18.68 3.60
N GLU A 60 -11.26 19.58 3.99
CA GLU A 60 -10.93 20.95 4.42
C GLU A 60 -10.03 20.92 5.67
N ASP A 61 -10.35 20.07 6.63
CA ASP A 61 -9.57 19.82 7.84
C ASP A 61 -8.15 19.31 7.54
N LEU A 62 -8.00 18.44 6.54
CA LEU A 62 -6.69 17.94 6.10
C LEU A 62 -5.87 19.05 5.45
N VAL A 63 -6.44 19.81 4.52
CA VAL A 63 -5.73 20.82 3.74
C VAL A 63 -5.02 21.87 4.61
N ILE A 64 -5.64 22.26 5.72
CA ILE A 64 -5.09 23.26 6.65
C ILE A 64 -4.15 22.67 7.71
N SER A 65 -3.92 21.35 7.71
CA SER A 65 -3.14 20.68 8.75
C SER A 65 -1.66 20.54 8.40
N ASP A 66 -0.80 20.65 9.42
CA ASP A 66 0.64 20.37 9.29
C ASP A 66 0.92 18.91 8.88
N PHE A 67 0.04 18.00 9.27
CA PHE A 67 0.10 16.60 8.84
C PHE A 67 0.08 16.49 7.31
N TRP A 68 -0.87 17.17 6.66
CA TRP A 68 -1.02 17.11 5.22
C TRP A 68 0.16 17.74 4.50
N SER A 69 0.63 18.91 4.95
CA SER A 69 1.77 19.57 4.31
C SER A 69 3.05 18.72 4.40
N SER A 70 3.34 18.15 5.57
CA SER A 70 4.47 17.23 5.75
C SER A 70 4.32 15.94 4.94
N ALA A 71 3.14 15.31 4.93
CA ALA A 71 2.91 14.09 4.17
C ALA A 71 3.06 14.34 2.66
N LEU A 72 2.54 15.48 2.17
CA LEU A 72 2.65 15.88 0.78
C LEU A 72 4.11 16.16 0.38
N GLU A 73 4.91 16.74 1.26
CA GLU A 73 6.36 16.93 1.03
C GLU A 73 7.06 15.57 0.86
N THR A 74 6.81 14.62 1.76
CA THR A 74 7.33 13.25 1.68
C THR A 74 6.94 12.57 0.37
N ILE A 75 5.64 12.62 0.03
CA ILE A 75 5.10 12.03 -1.21
C ILE A 75 5.73 12.68 -2.43
N THR A 76 5.76 14.01 -2.50
CA THR A 76 6.30 14.74 -3.66
C THR A 76 7.79 14.46 -3.85
N GLY A 77 8.56 14.42 -2.76
CA GLY A 77 9.98 14.07 -2.80
C GLY A 77 10.22 12.65 -3.34
N CYS A 78 9.42 11.69 -2.89
CA CYS A 78 9.48 10.31 -3.38
C CYS A 78 9.05 10.17 -4.84
N LEU A 79 7.91 10.76 -5.22
CA LEU A 79 7.41 10.68 -6.60
C LEU A 79 8.37 11.35 -7.59
N ARG A 80 9.08 12.40 -7.18
CA ARG A 80 10.15 13.00 -8.00
C ARG A 80 11.25 11.99 -8.31
N LYS A 81 11.81 11.33 -7.28
CA LYS A 81 12.84 10.28 -7.45
C LYS A 81 12.33 9.11 -8.28
N HIS A 82 11.09 8.69 -8.05
CA HIS A 82 10.45 7.62 -8.80
C HIS A 82 10.33 7.98 -10.29
N LEU A 83 9.91 9.21 -10.62
CA LEU A 83 9.83 9.67 -12.01
C LEU A 83 11.20 9.81 -12.67
N GLU A 84 12.23 10.25 -11.94
CA GLU A 84 13.61 10.27 -12.43
C GLU A 84 14.08 8.87 -12.80
N GLN A 85 13.79 7.86 -11.97
CA GLN A 85 14.06 6.45 -12.27
C GLN A 85 13.34 5.96 -13.53
N LEU A 86 12.07 6.30 -13.70
CA LEU A 86 11.28 5.85 -14.86
C LEU A 86 11.71 6.53 -16.17
N ARG A 87 12.33 7.71 -16.08
CA ARG A 87 12.87 8.45 -17.23
C ARG A 87 14.30 8.07 -17.58
N ALA A 88 15.00 7.35 -16.69
CA ALA A 88 16.34 6.87 -16.97
C ALA A 88 16.27 5.83 -18.11
N PRO A 89 16.90 6.07 -19.27
CA PRO A 89 16.44 5.49 -20.54
C PRO A 89 16.58 3.98 -20.66
N GLU A 90 15.66 3.38 -21.41
CA GLU A 90 15.90 2.19 -22.22
C GLU A 90 17.19 2.39 -23.04
N GLY A 91 18.18 1.53 -22.83
CA GLY A 91 19.28 1.31 -23.78
C GLY A 91 20.40 2.35 -23.82
N SER A 92 21.59 1.94 -23.38
CA SER A 92 22.82 2.09 -24.18
C SER A 92 23.12 3.47 -24.79
N LEU A 93 23.57 4.41 -23.95
CA LEU A 93 24.34 5.57 -24.43
C LEU A 93 25.71 5.17 -25.04
N SER A 94 26.03 3.88 -25.13
CA SER A 94 27.22 3.37 -25.81
C SER A 94 26.97 3.04 -27.29
N GLU A 95 25.75 2.74 -27.72
CA GLU A 95 25.46 2.37 -29.12
C GLU A 95 25.08 3.57 -30.00
N ALA A 96 24.51 4.64 -29.42
CA ALA A 96 24.16 5.84 -30.19
C ALA A 96 25.36 6.77 -30.49
N LEU A 97 26.48 6.63 -29.76
CA LEU A 97 27.72 7.41 -30.00
C LEU A 97 28.70 6.71 -30.95
N GLY A 98 28.41 5.47 -31.37
CA GLY A 98 29.26 4.69 -32.28
C GLY A 98 29.11 5.01 -33.78
N HIS A 99 28.15 5.88 -34.16
CA HIS A 99 27.77 6.06 -35.57
C HIS A 99 27.87 7.47 -36.14
N LEU A 100 28.56 8.41 -35.47
CA LEU A 100 28.89 9.70 -36.07
C LEU A 100 30.29 9.68 -36.68
N HIS A 101 30.42 8.98 -37.81
CA HIS A 101 31.48 9.24 -38.77
C HIS A 101 30.97 10.33 -39.73
N LEU A 102 31.76 11.40 -39.86
CA LEU A 102 31.51 12.54 -40.73
C LEU A 102 31.46 12.10 -42.19
N ASP A 103 30.42 12.52 -42.91
CA ASP A 103 30.50 12.97 -44.31
C ASP A 103 29.29 13.85 -44.68
N ALA A 104 29.55 14.86 -45.49
CA ALA A 104 28.74 16.06 -45.75
C ALA A 104 27.54 15.84 -46.74
N PRO A 105 26.58 16.80 -46.84
CA PRO A 105 25.28 16.64 -47.53
C PRO A 105 25.35 17.07 -49.02
N PRO A 106 24.27 16.94 -49.83
CA PRO A 106 23.38 18.12 -50.02
C PRO A 106 21.92 17.90 -50.56
N VAL A 107 21.14 19.00 -50.51
CA VAL A 107 20.01 19.47 -51.39
C VAL A 107 18.53 19.21 -50.98
N GLU A 108 17.74 20.24 -51.30
CA GLU A 108 16.46 20.77 -50.80
C GLU A 108 15.15 20.27 -51.46
N ALA A 109 14.03 20.78 -50.88
CA ALA A 109 12.66 20.96 -51.40
C ALA A 109 11.79 19.68 -51.50
N ASP A 110 10.52 19.66 -51.08
CA ASP A 110 9.43 20.59 -51.43
C ASP A 110 8.23 20.49 -50.46
N ALA A 111 7.32 21.46 -50.50
CA ALA A 111 6.17 21.66 -49.61
C ALA A 111 4.89 20.90 -50.02
N THR A 112 4.00 20.57 -49.06
CA THR A 112 2.54 20.80 -49.14
C THR A 112 1.84 20.54 -47.79
N PRO A 113 0.75 21.27 -47.44
CA PRO A 113 0.09 21.21 -46.13
C PRO A 113 -1.26 20.48 -46.16
N GLY A 114 -1.60 19.77 -45.08
CA GLY A 114 -2.97 19.31 -44.85
C GLY A 114 -3.11 18.18 -43.84
N SER A 115 -3.25 18.51 -42.55
CA SER A 115 -3.92 17.63 -41.60
C SER A 115 -4.56 18.43 -40.46
N VAL A 116 -5.79 18.01 -40.16
CA VAL A 116 -6.72 18.46 -39.13
C VAL A 116 -6.07 18.37 -37.74
N PRO A 117 -6.45 19.19 -36.74
CA PRO A 117 -5.82 19.18 -35.42
C PRO A 117 -5.98 17.82 -34.76
N GLU A 118 -4.94 17.03 -34.83
CA GLU A 118 -4.68 15.90 -33.95
C GLU A 118 -4.59 16.49 -32.54
N GLU A 119 -5.53 16.12 -31.67
CA GLU A 119 -5.52 16.51 -30.25
C GLU A 119 -4.17 16.13 -29.67
N THR A 120 -3.31 17.13 -29.58
CA THR A 120 -1.94 16.99 -29.10
C THR A 120 -2.06 16.75 -27.60
N LEU A 121 -2.04 15.48 -27.19
CA LEU A 121 -1.85 15.09 -25.81
C LEU A 121 -0.59 15.79 -25.32
N VAL A 122 -0.79 16.78 -24.45
CA VAL A 122 0.28 17.61 -23.91
C VAL A 122 1.31 16.70 -23.24
N PRO A 123 2.56 16.63 -23.74
CA PRO A 123 3.60 15.84 -23.11
C PRO A 123 4.00 16.56 -21.81
N GLY A 124 3.47 16.09 -20.68
CA GLY A 124 3.77 16.73 -19.39
C GLY A 124 2.94 16.28 -18.20
N THR A 125 1.83 15.57 -18.41
CA THR A 125 1.03 15.01 -17.30
C THR A 125 1.63 13.69 -16.82
N CYS A 126 1.87 13.65 -15.51
CA CYS A 126 2.33 12.46 -14.81
C CYS A 126 1.21 11.40 -14.81
N CYS A 127 1.32 10.37 -15.66
CA CYS A 127 0.28 9.35 -15.80
C CYS A 127 0.40 8.26 -14.73
N PHE A 128 0.28 8.62 -13.45
CA PHE A 128 0.11 7.61 -12.41
C PHE A 128 -1.30 7.04 -12.48
N LYS A 129 -1.43 5.72 -12.41
CA LYS A 129 -2.66 5.07 -11.97
C LYS A 129 -2.73 5.06 -10.45
N CYS A 130 -3.94 4.97 -9.91
CA CYS A 130 -4.13 4.78 -8.48
C CYS A 130 -5.04 3.59 -8.23
N VAL A 131 -4.67 2.76 -7.25
CA VAL A 131 -5.50 1.66 -6.77
C VAL A 131 -5.58 1.77 -5.26
N CYS A 132 -6.79 1.79 -4.73
CA CYS A 132 -7.03 1.86 -3.31
C CYS A 132 -7.72 0.59 -2.82
N TYR A 133 -7.17 -0.01 -1.78
CA TYR A 133 -7.77 -1.12 -1.07
C TYR A 133 -8.05 -0.74 0.38
N GLY A 134 -9.14 -1.26 0.93
CA GLY A 134 -9.32 -1.32 2.39
C GLY A 134 -9.69 0.00 3.08
N VAL A 135 -10.35 0.95 2.39
CA VAL A 135 -10.79 2.23 3.00
C VAL A 135 -11.74 2.02 4.18
N GLY A 136 -12.56 0.96 4.12
CA GLY A 136 -13.60 0.66 5.09
C GLY A 136 -14.88 1.48 4.89
N LYS A 137 -15.78 1.39 5.89
CA LYS A 137 -17.10 2.01 5.85
C LYS A 137 -17.08 3.51 6.15
N PHE A 138 -16.67 4.34 5.19
CA PHE A 138 -16.49 5.79 5.39
C PHE A 138 -17.78 6.57 5.68
N ALA A 139 -18.97 5.99 5.42
CA ALA A 139 -20.22 6.62 5.79
C ALA A 139 -20.35 6.73 7.32
N SER A 140 -19.98 5.66 8.05
CA SER A 140 -20.13 5.56 9.50
C SER A 140 -18.81 5.69 10.28
N CYS A 141 -17.66 5.41 9.67
CA CYS A 141 -16.35 5.46 10.31
C CYS A 141 -15.60 6.75 9.95
N VAL A 142 -15.24 7.54 10.98
CA VAL A 142 -14.48 8.79 10.81
C VAL A 142 -13.07 8.52 10.26
N ILE A 143 -12.40 7.46 10.72
CA ILE A 143 -11.06 7.07 10.25
C ILE A 143 -11.09 6.78 8.74
N ALA A 144 -11.97 5.89 8.31
CA ALA A 144 -12.19 5.55 6.90
C ALA A 144 -12.50 6.79 6.05
N ARG A 145 -13.29 7.71 6.59
CA ARG A 145 -13.64 8.96 5.92
C ARG A 145 -12.44 9.89 5.75
N SER A 146 -11.60 10.03 6.78
CA SER A 146 -10.37 10.80 6.70
C SER A 146 -9.37 10.19 5.72
N GLN A 147 -9.28 8.86 5.65
CA GLN A 147 -8.47 8.16 4.64
C GLN A 147 -8.98 8.39 3.22
N LEU A 148 -10.31 8.31 2.99
CA LEU A 148 -10.89 8.64 1.69
C LEU A 148 -10.64 10.12 1.32
N ALA A 149 -10.80 11.05 2.26
CA ALA A 149 -10.52 12.46 2.03
C ALA A 149 -9.05 12.71 1.66
N PHE A 150 -8.12 12.02 2.32
CA PHE A 150 -6.70 12.06 1.97
C PHE A 150 -6.44 11.51 0.57
N LEU A 151 -7.04 10.36 0.20
CA LEU A 151 -6.94 9.80 -1.14
C LEU A 151 -7.40 10.80 -2.20
N LEU A 152 -8.55 11.44 -2.01
CA LEU A 152 -9.08 12.42 -2.96
C LEU A 152 -8.15 13.63 -3.12
N LEU A 153 -7.54 14.11 -2.04
CA LEU A 153 -6.54 15.17 -2.07
C LEU A 153 -5.25 14.72 -2.77
N LEU A 154 -4.81 13.48 -2.53
CA LEU A 154 -3.65 12.89 -3.19
C LEU A 154 -3.84 12.86 -4.71
N LEU A 155 -5.00 12.39 -5.19
CA LEU A 155 -5.33 12.37 -6.62
C LEU A 155 -5.26 13.78 -7.23
N GLU A 156 -5.81 14.79 -6.54
CA GLU A 156 -5.78 16.18 -6.97
C GLU A 156 -4.35 16.73 -7.06
N ARG A 157 -3.53 16.52 -6.02
CA ARG A 157 -2.14 17.01 -6.00
C ARG A 157 -1.25 16.31 -7.02
N CYS A 158 -1.45 15.02 -7.22
CA CYS A 158 -0.74 14.25 -8.23
C CYS A 158 -1.30 14.42 -9.64
N GLN A 159 -2.39 15.19 -9.81
CA GLN A 159 -3.08 15.38 -11.09
C GLN A 159 -3.53 14.05 -11.73
N ILE A 160 -3.90 13.08 -10.91
CA ILE A 160 -4.43 11.79 -11.34
C ILE A 160 -5.94 11.95 -11.57
N PRO A 161 -6.45 11.75 -12.80
CA PRO A 161 -7.88 11.75 -13.05
C PRO A 161 -8.58 10.74 -12.13
N ARG A 162 -9.71 11.10 -11.52
CA ARG A 162 -10.44 10.20 -10.62
C ARG A 162 -10.88 8.91 -11.31
N SER A 163 -11.16 8.97 -12.61
CA SER A 163 -11.43 7.80 -13.46
C SER A 163 -10.26 6.81 -13.57
N HIS A 164 -9.03 7.24 -13.24
CA HIS A 164 -7.84 6.39 -13.18
C HIS A 164 -7.56 5.87 -11.75
N CYS A 165 -8.44 6.18 -10.79
CA CYS A 165 -8.41 5.63 -9.45
C CYS A 165 -9.43 4.51 -9.31
N CYS A 166 -8.95 3.28 -9.14
CA CYS A 166 -9.78 2.13 -8.80
C CYS A 166 -9.83 1.94 -7.29
N VAL A 167 -11.02 1.72 -6.72
CA VAL A 167 -11.21 1.51 -5.28
C VAL A 167 -11.93 0.20 -5.02
N TYR A 168 -11.49 -0.54 -4.00
CA TYR A 168 -12.19 -1.74 -3.55
C TYR A 168 -12.12 -1.90 -2.03
N ASP A 169 -13.27 -2.19 -1.45
CA ASP A 169 -13.38 -2.70 -0.10
C ASP A 169 -14.57 -3.65 -0.03
N PRO A 170 -14.40 -4.88 0.48
CA PRO A 170 -15.50 -5.83 0.64
C PRO A 170 -16.59 -5.35 1.62
N LEU A 171 -16.32 -4.31 2.42
CA LEU A 171 -17.23 -3.73 3.39
C LEU A 171 -18.11 -2.62 2.83
N PHE A 172 -17.89 -2.17 1.58
CA PHE A 172 -18.70 -1.11 0.98
C PHE A 172 -20.17 -1.50 0.90
N SER A 173 -21.01 -0.59 1.39
CA SER A 173 -22.45 -0.60 1.21
C SER A 173 -22.87 -0.01 -0.15
N ARG A 174 -24.13 -0.22 -0.54
CA ARG A 174 -24.70 0.42 -1.74
C ARG A 174 -24.58 1.94 -1.71
N LEU A 175 -24.73 2.53 -0.52
CA LEU A 175 -24.57 3.96 -0.29
C LEU A 175 -23.13 4.41 -0.60
N GLU A 176 -22.13 3.70 -0.08
CA GLU A 176 -20.72 4.03 -0.28
C GLU A 176 -20.33 3.88 -1.75
N ILE A 177 -20.79 2.83 -2.41
CA ILE A 177 -20.60 2.65 -3.86
C ILE A 177 -21.20 3.83 -4.62
N ALA A 178 -22.43 4.25 -4.30
CA ALA A 178 -23.09 5.38 -4.95
C ALA A 178 -22.32 6.70 -4.72
N VAL A 179 -21.81 6.94 -3.52
CA VAL A 179 -21.00 8.13 -3.19
C VAL A 179 -19.67 8.11 -3.94
N LEU A 180 -18.97 6.97 -4.02
CA LEU A 180 -17.73 6.83 -4.76
C LEU A 180 -17.92 7.10 -6.26
N ASN A 181 -19.00 6.55 -6.84
CA ASN A 181 -19.37 6.82 -8.24
C ASN A 181 -19.68 8.31 -8.46
N ALA A 182 -20.41 8.96 -7.54
CA ALA A 182 -20.68 10.40 -7.61
C ALA A 182 -19.42 11.26 -7.47
N LEU A 183 -18.41 10.77 -6.75
CA LEU A 183 -17.08 11.39 -6.66
C LEU A 183 -16.23 11.15 -7.92
N GLY A 184 -16.63 10.24 -8.80
CA GLY A 184 -15.95 9.94 -10.07
C GLY A 184 -14.77 8.98 -9.95
N VAL A 185 -14.65 8.22 -8.85
CA VAL A 185 -13.68 7.12 -8.72
C VAL A 185 -14.31 5.80 -9.15
N VAL A 186 -13.51 4.87 -9.66
CA VAL A 186 -13.99 3.61 -10.22
C VAL A 186 -14.07 2.56 -9.11
N VAL A 187 -15.28 2.12 -8.76
CA VAL A 187 -15.47 1.01 -7.80
C VAL A 187 -15.29 -0.32 -8.52
N LEU A 188 -14.39 -1.16 -8.00
CA LEU A 188 -14.15 -2.50 -8.54
C LEU A 188 -15.28 -3.45 -8.11
N GLY A 189 -15.78 -4.27 -9.05
CA GLY A 189 -16.85 -5.23 -8.79
C GLY A 189 -16.39 -6.56 -8.18
N ASP A 190 -15.10 -6.89 -8.33
CA ASP A 190 -14.53 -8.17 -7.94
C ASP A 190 -13.52 -8.03 -6.78
N ASN A 191 -13.56 -9.01 -5.87
CA ASN A 191 -12.51 -9.18 -4.87
C ASN A 191 -11.25 -9.78 -5.50
N GLU A 192 -10.30 -8.92 -5.86
CA GLU A 192 -9.01 -9.34 -6.39
C GLU A 192 -8.01 -9.77 -5.30
N GLU A 193 -8.39 -9.68 -4.02
CA GLU A 193 -7.52 -10.03 -2.88
C GLU A 193 -6.17 -9.30 -2.89
N GLY A 194 -6.09 -8.11 -3.51
CA GLY A 194 -4.84 -7.34 -3.66
C GLY A 194 -3.93 -7.80 -4.81
N LYS A 195 -4.34 -8.77 -5.62
CA LYS A 195 -3.55 -9.35 -6.73
C LYS A 195 -3.62 -8.52 -8.02
N ARG A 196 -3.48 -7.20 -7.91
CA ARG A 196 -3.48 -6.27 -9.05
C ARG A 196 -2.09 -6.12 -9.64
N SER A 197 -1.97 -6.31 -10.95
CA SER A 197 -0.73 -6.00 -11.68
C SER A 197 -0.68 -4.53 -12.09
N VAL A 198 0.52 -3.95 -12.12
CA VAL A 198 0.77 -2.62 -12.67
C VAL A 198 0.68 -2.56 -14.20
N CYS A 199 0.72 -3.70 -14.91
CA CYS A 199 0.60 -3.77 -16.37
C CYS A 199 1.55 -2.82 -17.14
N GLY A 200 2.74 -2.57 -16.60
CA GLY A 200 3.74 -1.67 -17.20
C GLY A 200 3.55 -0.18 -16.90
N GLU A 201 2.52 0.19 -16.13
CA GLU A 201 2.21 1.59 -15.83
C GLU A 201 2.57 1.97 -14.38
N PRO A 202 3.16 3.16 -14.16
CA PRO A 202 3.41 3.67 -12.81
C PRO A 202 2.12 3.73 -11.99
N THR A 203 2.09 3.03 -10.85
CA THR A 203 0.85 2.87 -10.07
C THR A 203 1.09 3.12 -8.59
N ILE A 204 0.25 4.00 -8.01
CA ILE A 204 0.19 4.24 -6.57
C ILE A 204 -0.87 3.33 -5.96
N PHE A 205 -0.46 2.47 -5.03
CA PHE A 205 -1.34 1.66 -4.21
C PHE A 205 -1.57 2.34 -2.86
N TYR A 206 -2.79 2.80 -2.60
CA TYR A 206 -3.19 3.42 -1.35
C TYR A 206 -3.94 2.41 -0.47
N MET A 207 -3.28 1.93 0.58
CA MET A 207 -3.67 0.75 1.35
C MET A 207 -3.54 0.92 2.88
N PRO A 208 -3.73 2.11 3.49
CA PRO A 208 -3.54 2.25 4.94
C PRO A 208 -4.42 1.27 5.73
N HIS A 209 -3.89 0.68 6.80
CA HIS A 209 -4.54 -0.32 7.65
C HIS A 209 -5.01 -1.60 6.97
N CYS A 210 -4.61 -1.83 5.72
CA CYS A 210 -4.88 -3.10 5.04
C CYS A 210 -4.22 -4.27 5.77
N GLY A 211 -4.87 -5.43 5.72
CA GLY A 211 -4.31 -6.68 6.23
C GLY A 211 -3.02 -7.06 5.50
N THR A 212 -2.08 -7.68 6.23
CA THR A 212 -0.74 -8.00 5.73
C THR A 212 -0.74 -8.82 4.44
N ALA A 213 -1.74 -9.70 4.27
CA ALA A 213 -1.91 -10.52 3.07
C ALA A 213 -2.13 -9.70 1.79
N LEU A 214 -2.75 -8.51 1.85
CA LEU A 214 -2.93 -7.67 0.66
C LEU A 214 -1.59 -7.14 0.13
N TYR A 215 -0.66 -6.74 1.01
CA TYR A 215 0.69 -6.33 0.60
C TYR A 215 1.47 -7.51 0.01
N ASN A 216 1.39 -8.67 0.66
CA ASN A 216 2.07 -9.87 0.20
C ASN A 216 1.56 -10.32 -1.19
N ASN A 217 0.25 -10.26 -1.42
CA ASN A 217 -0.37 -10.56 -2.72
C ASN A 217 -0.02 -9.52 -3.79
N LEU A 218 0.03 -8.24 -3.42
CA LEU A 218 0.41 -7.16 -4.33
C LEU A 218 1.86 -7.33 -4.79
N LEU A 219 2.77 -7.61 -3.86
CA LEU A 219 4.18 -7.87 -4.15
C LEU A 219 4.33 -9.11 -5.03
N TRP A 220 3.68 -10.22 -4.67
CA TRP A 220 3.67 -11.43 -5.49
C TRP A 220 3.25 -11.16 -6.93
N ARG A 221 2.14 -10.43 -7.13
CA ARG A 221 1.60 -10.18 -8.46
C ARG A 221 2.56 -9.35 -9.33
N ASN A 222 3.40 -8.54 -8.70
CA ASN A 222 4.35 -7.64 -9.37
C ASN A 222 5.80 -8.06 -9.14
N TRP A 223 6.08 -9.34 -8.85
CA TRP A 223 7.38 -9.83 -8.36
C TRP A 223 8.48 -9.89 -9.43
N SER A 224 8.87 -8.73 -9.95
CA SER A 224 10.02 -8.55 -10.82
C SER A 224 10.62 -7.16 -10.60
N VAL A 225 11.91 -7.00 -10.96
CA VAL A 225 12.57 -5.69 -10.93
C VAL A 225 11.78 -4.66 -11.74
N ASP A 226 11.37 -5.03 -12.95
CA ASP A 226 10.63 -4.15 -13.86
C ASP A 226 9.28 -3.71 -13.27
N ALA A 227 8.48 -4.64 -12.74
CA ALA A 227 7.16 -4.32 -12.23
C ALA A 227 7.22 -3.57 -10.89
N LEU A 228 8.03 -4.03 -9.93
CA LEU A 228 8.17 -3.34 -8.63
C LEU A 228 8.73 -1.93 -8.78
N SER A 229 9.63 -1.69 -9.74
CA SER A 229 10.17 -0.34 -10.02
C SER A 229 9.12 0.70 -10.43
N LYS A 230 7.89 0.26 -10.76
CA LYS A 230 6.74 1.09 -11.12
C LYS A 230 5.69 1.19 -10.01
N VAL A 231 5.91 0.49 -8.90
CA VAL A 231 4.99 0.44 -7.75
C VAL A 231 5.40 1.51 -6.72
N VAL A 232 4.40 2.27 -6.25
CA VAL A 232 4.50 3.07 -5.03
C VAL A 232 3.39 2.62 -4.10
N ILE A 233 3.69 2.37 -2.82
CA ILE A 233 2.69 1.96 -1.82
C ILE A 233 2.61 3.04 -0.75
N ILE A 234 1.40 3.51 -0.44
CA ILE A 234 1.10 4.25 0.79
C ILE A 234 0.30 3.29 1.66
N GLY A 235 0.92 2.72 2.69
CA GLY A 235 0.34 1.63 3.46
C GLY A 235 1.07 1.42 4.78
N ASN A 236 0.92 0.25 5.37
CA ASN A 236 1.49 -0.09 6.66
C ASN A 236 3.01 -0.20 6.56
N SER A 237 3.73 0.22 7.59
CA SER A 237 5.18 0.08 7.69
C SER A 237 5.60 -1.39 7.53
N PHE A 238 6.49 -1.67 6.56
CA PHE A 238 7.01 -3.03 6.38
C PHE A 238 8.04 -3.34 7.45
N GLY A 239 8.82 -2.34 7.88
CA GLY A 239 9.63 -2.41 9.10
C GLY A 239 8.77 -2.70 10.35
N GLY A 240 7.65 -2.00 10.52
CA GLY A 240 6.71 -2.24 11.61
C GLY A 240 6.08 -3.65 11.58
N LEU A 241 5.78 -4.17 10.39
CA LEU A 241 5.34 -5.55 10.20
C LEU A 241 6.44 -6.56 10.58
N GLU A 242 7.69 -6.32 10.18
CA GLU A 242 8.85 -7.15 10.57
C GLU A 242 9.05 -7.18 12.09
N GLU A 243 8.94 -6.03 12.75
CA GLU A 243 9.11 -5.92 14.20
C GLU A 243 8.00 -6.61 15.00
N ARG A 244 6.74 -6.54 14.50
CA ARG A 244 5.56 -7.03 15.22
C ARG A 244 5.26 -8.51 14.99
N LEU A 245 5.62 -9.04 13.81
CA LEU A 245 5.38 -10.44 13.47
C LEU A 245 6.56 -11.32 13.88
N LEU A 246 6.27 -12.52 14.39
CA LEU A 246 7.34 -13.50 14.61
C LEU A 246 8.01 -13.83 13.27
N THR A 247 9.34 -13.87 13.23
CA THR A 247 10.13 -14.16 12.02
C THR A 247 9.61 -15.39 11.27
N ARG A 248 9.29 -16.47 12.00
CA ARG A 248 8.72 -17.71 11.42
C ARG A 248 7.37 -17.51 10.73
N ILE A 249 6.53 -16.62 11.26
CA ILE A 249 5.20 -16.31 10.71
C ILE A 249 5.36 -15.44 9.47
N LEU A 250 6.18 -14.38 9.56
CA LEU A 250 6.47 -13.50 8.43
C LEU A 250 7.03 -14.29 7.25
N HIS A 251 8.03 -15.15 7.48
CA HIS A 251 8.65 -15.96 6.43
C HIS A 251 7.72 -17.04 5.87
N LYS A 252 6.84 -17.64 6.71
CA LYS A 252 5.91 -18.68 6.25
C LYS A 252 4.75 -18.10 5.45
N HIS A 253 4.09 -17.07 5.97
CA HIS A 253 2.81 -16.57 5.44
C HIS A 253 2.96 -15.32 4.57
N TYR A 254 4.01 -14.52 4.79
CA TYR A 254 4.23 -13.27 4.07
C TYR A 254 5.64 -13.21 3.44
N PRO A 255 6.04 -14.25 2.67
CA PRO A 255 7.40 -14.37 2.17
C PRO A 255 7.81 -13.22 1.26
N TYR A 256 6.88 -12.62 0.52
CA TYR A 256 7.17 -11.50 -0.38
C TYR A 256 7.49 -10.24 0.41
N VAL A 257 6.75 -9.98 1.50
CA VAL A 257 7.08 -8.89 2.43
C VAL A 257 8.45 -9.13 3.05
N ALA A 258 8.73 -10.35 3.55
CA ALA A 258 10.01 -10.69 4.16
C ALA A 258 11.20 -10.49 3.21
N LYS A 259 11.05 -10.89 1.95
CA LYS A 259 12.13 -10.86 0.95
C LYS A 259 12.41 -9.46 0.41
N ILE A 260 11.42 -8.57 0.41
CA ILE A 260 11.57 -7.26 -0.24
C ILE A 260 12.18 -6.18 0.66
N LEU A 261 12.27 -6.39 1.98
CA LEU A 261 12.65 -5.36 2.97
C LEU A 261 13.92 -4.57 2.62
N THR A 262 14.95 -5.22 2.07
CA THR A 262 16.19 -4.55 1.66
C THR A 262 16.13 -3.96 0.24
N GLY A 263 15.12 -4.35 -0.56
CA GLY A 263 14.87 -3.90 -1.93
C GLY A 263 14.04 -2.62 -2.04
N LEU A 264 13.55 -2.06 -0.93
CA LEU A 264 12.71 -0.86 -0.92
C LEU A 264 13.33 0.30 -0.14
N GLU A 265 12.77 1.48 -0.34
CA GLU A 265 12.92 2.63 0.55
C GLU A 265 11.59 2.90 1.21
N GLU A 266 11.61 3.04 2.54
CA GLU A 266 10.45 3.30 3.35
C GLU A 266 10.57 4.68 4.01
N LEU A 267 9.55 5.51 3.85
CA LEU A 267 9.46 6.84 4.44
C LEU A 267 8.20 6.91 5.29
N ALA A 268 8.36 6.95 6.61
CA ALA A 268 7.23 7.06 7.53
C ALA A 268 6.44 8.36 7.30
N PHE A 269 5.12 8.28 7.39
CA PHE A 269 4.27 9.47 7.40
C PHE A 269 4.49 10.30 8.67
N PRO A 270 4.21 11.61 8.61
CA PRO A 270 4.32 12.48 9.77
C PRO A 270 3.39 12.04 10.90
N GLN A 271 3.91 12.05 12.13
CA GLN A 271 3.13 11.74 13.32
C GLN A 271 2.56 13.03 13.91
N THR A 272 1.24 13.20 13.88
CA THR A 272 0.57 14.34 14.52
C THR A 272 -0.57 13.86 15.40
N PRO A 273 -0.74 14.38 16.64
CA PRO A 273 -1.75 13.87 17.57
C PRO A 273 -3.17 13.77 16.98
N ARG A 274 -3.55 14.71 16.10
CA ARG A 274 -4.88 14.74 15.44
C ARG A 274 -5.11 13.55 14.50
N TYR A 275 -4.09 13.11 13.79
CA TYR A 275 -4.21 12.08 12.75
C TYR A 275 -3.55 10.76 13.13
N MET A 276 -3.11 10.61 14.39
CA MET A 276 -2.43 9.40 14.83
C MET A 276 -3.31 8.15 14.72
N ASP A 277 -4.59 8.23 15.07
CA ASP A 277 -5.49 7.08 14.93
C ASP A 277 -5.86 6.77 13.47
N VAL A 278 -5.59 7.70 12.54
CA VAL A 278 -5.96 7.56 11.13
C VAL A 278 -4.80 7.01 10.30
N PHE A 279 -3.58 7.48 10.57
CA PHE A 279 -2.37 7.19 9.79
C PHE A 279 -1.21 6.72 10.66
N ASN A 280 -1.48 6.15 11.85
CA ASN A 280 -0.45 5.40 12.57
C ASN A 280 0.11 4.29 11.69
N ASP A 281 1.38 3.96 11.92
CA ASP A 281 2.03 2.86 11.22
C ASP A 281 1.97 3.00 9.69
N THR A 282 1.71 4.20 9.15
CA THR A 282 1.62 4.44 7.71
C THR A 282 2.96 4.93 7.17
N SER A 283 3.39 4.35 6.07
CA SER A 283 4.63 4.64 5.37
C SER A 283 4.40 4.71 3.87
N LEU A 284 5.29 5.45 3.20
CA LEU A 284 5.45 5.46 1.77
C LEU A 284 6.58 4.50 1.39
N HIS A 285 6.27 3.53 0.55
CA HIS A 285 7.22 2.54 0.03
C HIS A 285 7.41 2.77 -1.46
N TRP A 286 8.66 2.83 -1.89
CA TRP A 286 9.00 2.79 -3.30
C TRP A 286 10.21 1.88 -3.50
N PHE A 287 10.41 1.41 -4.74
CA PHE A 287 11.38 0.37 -5.05
C PHE A 287 12.43 0.89 -6.02
N PRO A 288 13.58 1.39 -5.51
CA PRO A 288 14.67 1.85 -6.36
C PRO A 288 15.24 0.68 -7.16
N ILE A 289 15.40 0.82 -8.48
CA ILE A 289 15.97 -0.21 -9.36
C ILE A 289 17.35 -0.66 -8.83
N GLN A 290 18.15 0.26 -8.31
CA GLN A 290 19.47 -0.04 -7.76
C GLN A 290 19.40 -0.98 -6.55
N LYS A 291 18.38 -0.85 -5.69
CA LYS A 291 18.19 -1.76 -4.56
C LYS A 291 17.62 -3.11 -5.03
N LEU A 292 16.68 -3.09 -5.96
CA LEU A 292 16.10 -4.31 -6.52
C LEU A 292 17.16 -5.17 -7.23
N THR A 293 18.07 -4.59 -8.00
CA THR A 293 19.13 -5.32 -8.71
C THR A 293 20.24 -5.83 -7.78
N GLN A 294 20.35 -5.31 -6.57
CA GLN A 294 21.26 -5.79 -5.53
C GLN A 294 20.71 -7.00 -4.76
N LEU A 295 19.41 -7.32 -4.91
CA LEU A 295 18.84 -8.51 -4.29
C LEU A 295 19.41 -9.78 -4.93
N PRO A 296 19.57 -10.86 -4.14
CA PRO A 296 20.00 -12.16 -4.67
C PRO A 296 19.13 -12.63 -5.83
N THR A 297 19.74 -13.17 -6.90
CA THR A 297 19.03 -13.57 -8.12
C THR A 297 17.92 -14.58 -7.88
N ASP A 298 18.10 -15.48 -6.90
CA ASP A 298 17.11 -16.47 -6.46
C ASP A 298 15.87 -15.84 -5.83
N THR A 299 15.94 -14.59 -5.36
CA THR A 299 14.77 -13.82 -4.90
C THR A 299 13.68 -13.77 -5.97
N TRP A 300 14.06 -13.57 -7.23
CA TRP A 300 13.16 -13.44 -8.37
C TRP A 300 12.71 -14.78 -8.97
N ALA A 301 13.37 -15.88 -8.59
CA ALA A 301 12.95 -17.23 -8.95
C ALA A 301 11.72 -17.70 -8.15
N PHE A 302 11.50 -17.11 -6.96
CA PHE A 302 10.33 -17.38 -6.11
C PHE A 302 9.05 -16.85 -6.75
N ARG A 303 8.08 -17.72 -7.04
CA ARG A 303 6.87 -17.40 -7.83
C ARG A 303 5.59 -18.03 -7.29
N GLU A 304 5.68 -18.75 -6.19
CA GLU A 304 4.60 -19.46 -5.54
C GLU A 304 3.51 -18.51 -5.09
N GLU A 305 2.28 -18.70 -5.59
CA GLU A 305 1.14 -17.90 -5.14
C GLU A 305 0.95 -18.06 -3.63
N PRO A 306 0.82 -16.95 -2.87
CA PRO A 306 0.57 -17.03 -1.45
C PRO A 306 -0.69 -17.85 -1.14
N ASP A 307 -0.51 -18.88 -0.32
CA ASP A 307 -1.62 -19.62 0.29
C ASP A 307 -1.67 -19.35 1.80
N TYR A 308 -2.88 -19.07 2.27
CA TYR A 308 -3.16 -18.68 3.64
C TYR A 308 -4.00 -19.71 4.40
N GLN A 309 -4.12 -20.95 3.90
CA GLN A 309 -4.88 -22.02 4.56
C GLN A 309 -4.52 -22.21 6.04
N ASP A 310 -3.23 -22.16 6.36
CA ASP A 310 -2.71 -22.33 7.73
C ASP A 310 -2.60 -21.01 8.52
N CYS A 311 -3.15 -19.90 8.02
CA CYS A 311 -3.02 -18.59 8.65
C CYS A 311 -4.24 -18.31 9.56
N GLU A 312 -4.06 -18.47 10.87
CA GLU A 312 -5.16 -18.32 11.85
C GLU A 312 -5.70 -16.88 11.92
N ASP A 313 -4.82 -15.88 11.80
CA ASP A 313 -5.15 -14.45 11.92
C ASP A 313 -5.11 -13.75 10.54
N LEU A 314 -5.77 -14.34 9.54
CA LEU A 314 -5.81 -13.77 8.19
C LEU A 314 -6.73 -12.54 8.13
N GLU A 315 -6.13 -11.36 7.98
CA GLU A 315 -6.82 -10.06 7.97
C GLU A 315 -7.40 -9.67 6.59
N ILE A 316 -7.85 -10.63 5.79
CA ILE A 316 -8.51 -10.36 4.49
C ILE A 316 -9.75 -11.21 4.28
N ILE A 317 -10.74 -10.64 3.61
CA ILE A 317 -11.90 -11.38 3.11
C ILE A 317 -11.50 -12.06 1.79
N ARG A 318 -11.61 -13.39 1.71
CA ARG A 318 -11.27 -14.16 0.51
C ARG A 318 -12.42 -14.23 -0.48
N LYS A 319 -12.12 -14.37 -1.77
CA LYS A 319 -13.15 -14.68 -2.78
C LYS A 319 -13.71 -16.07 -2.47
N LYS A 320 -15.04 -16.21 -2.44
CA LYS A 320 -15.67 -17.53 -2.31
C LYS A 320 -15.33 -18.34 -3.56
N THR A 321 -14.67 -19.48 -3.37
CA THR A 321 -14.54 -20.49 -4.42
C THR A 321 -15.89 -21.21 -4.48
N GLU A 322 -16.62 -21.06 -5.58
CA GLU A 322 -17.74 -21.98 -5.83
C GLU A 322 -17.15 -23.38 -6.00
N PRO A 323 -17.69 -24.40 -5.32
CA PRO A 323 -17.25 -25.77 -5.56
C PRO A 323 -17.53 -26.09 -7.04
N PRO A 324 -16.63 -26.83 -7.72
CA PRO A 324 -16.91 -27.27 -9.08
C PRO A 324 -18.24 -28.03 -9.07
N CYS A 325 -19.15 -27.63 -9.96
CA CYS A 325 -20.43 -28.30 -10.16
C CYS A 325 -20.15 -29.77 -10.41
N THR A 326 -20.39 -30.62 -9.40
CA THR A 326 -20.40 -32.06 -9.59
C THR A 326 -21.55 -32.35 -10.54
N ASP A 327 -21.22 -32.69 -11.79
CA ASP A 327 -22.16 -33.25 -12.76
C ASP A 327 -22.81 -34.49 -12.14
N LEU A 328 -23.98 -34.32 -11.54
CA LEU A 328 -24.94 -35.37 -11.25
C LEU A 328 -25.63 -35.74 -12.56
N SER A 329 -24.88 -36.34 -13.50
CA SER A 329 -25.43 -37.00 -14.68
C SER A 329 -24.64 -38.27 -15.00
N SER A 330 -24.65 -39.21 -14.05
CA SER A 330 -24.21 -40.60 -14.27
C SER A 330 -24.87 -41.52 -13.22
N LEU A 331 -26.20 -41.67 -13.31
CA LEU A 331 -26.94 -42.82 -12.78
C LEU A 331 -27.99 -43.23 -13.80
#